data_AF-A0A3E1YHG1-F1
#
_entry.id   AF-A0A3E1YHG1-F1
#
_cell.length_a   1.000
_cell.length_b   1.000
_cell.length_c   1.000
_cell.angle_alpha   90.00
_cell.angle_beta   90.00
_cell.angle_gamma   90.00
#
_symmetry.space_group_name_H-M   'P 1'
#
loop_
_entity.id
_entity.type
_entity.pdbx_description
1 polymer ?
#
loop_
_entity_poly.entity_id
_entity_poly.type
_entity_poly.pdbx_seq_one_letter_code
_entity_poly.pdbx_strand_id
1 'polypeptide(L)' 'MKVFMIKIAGLRFYVHPWPVNRFAVIIDGEEVVLETDEDGFVRAALNSVSTFRHNMQLLNKIASAIENWRRNNSPVCG' A
#
# COMPACT_ATOMS: atom_id res chain seq x y z
N MET A 1 -13.99 1.36 -5.71
CA MET A 1 -13.26 0.45 -4.79
C MET A 1 -13.42 0.97 -3.36
N LYS A 2 -13.47 0.11 -2.34
CA LYS A 2 -13.65 0.55 -0.94
C LYS A 2 -12.30 0.88 -0.31
N VAL A 3 -12.22 2.03 0.36
CA VAL A 3 -11.10 2.39 1.23
C VAL A 3 -11.06 1.42 2.40
N PHE A 4 -9.87 0.97 2.79
CA PHE A 4 -9.68 0.11 3.94
C PHE A 4 -8.56 0.64 4.83
N MET A 5 -8.64 0.33 6.12
CA MET A 5 -7.64 0.74 7.10
C MET A 5 -6.75 -0.45 7.43
N ILE A 6 -5.43 -0.25 7.43
CA ILE A 6 -4.46 -1.21 7.96
C ILE A 6 -3.83 -0.66 9.24
N LYS A 7 -3.50 -1.56 10.16
CA LYS A 7 -2.84 -1.20 11.43
C LYS A 7 -1.45 -1.82 11.47
N ILE A 8 -0.43 -0.99 11.66
CA ILE A 8 0.98 -1.44 11.68
C ILE A 8 1.67 -0.78 12.86
N ALA A 9 2.28 -1.60 13.73
CA ALA A 9 3.03 -1.14 14.91
C ALA A 9 2.26 -0.12 15.79
N GLY A 10 0.93 -0.24 15.85
CA GLY A 10 0.06 0.67 16.61
C GLY A 10 -0.46 1.88 15.81
N LEU A 11 0.14 2.20 14.67
CA LEU A 11 -0.30 3.25 13.75
C LEU A 11 -1.41 2.75 12.82
N ARG A 12 -2.29 3.66 12.39
CA ARG A 12 -3.40 3.40 11.47
C ARG A 12 -3.13 4.11 10.15
N PHE A 13 -3.22 3.36 9.05
CA PHE A 13 -3.01 3.88 7.71
C PHE A 13 -4.27 3.62 6.89
N TYR A 14 -4.74 4.66 6.20
CA TYR A 14 -5.88 4.55 5.31
C TYR A 14 -5.38 4.28 3.90
N VAL A 15 -5.83 3.16 3.33
CA VAL A 15 -5.45 2.68 2.00
C VAL A 15 -6.61 2.89 1.04
N HIS A 16 -6.34 3.62 -0.02
CA HIS A 16 -7.21 3.88 -1.14
C HIS A 16 -6.77 3.02 -2.33
N PRO A 17 -7.40 1.85 -2.56
CA PRO A 17 -7.13 1.06 -3.75
C PRO A 17 -7.60 1.78 -5.01
N TRP A 18 -6.73 1.81 -6.03
CA TRP A 18 -6.99 2.37 -7.35
C TRP A 18 -7.13 1.25 -8.39
N PRO A 19 -7.88 1.48 -9.49
CA PRO A 19 -8.19 0.45 -10.49
C PRO A 19 -6.99 -0.10 -11.26
N VAL A 20 -5.87 0.61 -11.30
CA VAL A 20 -4.68 0.30 -12.11
C VAL A 20 -3.56 -0.40 -11.32
N ASN A 21 -3.90 -1.33 -10.43
CA ASN A 21 -2.92 -2.01 -9.56
C ASN A 21 -2.11 -1.04 -8.67
N ARG A 22 -2.70 0.11 -8.33
CA ARG A 22 -2.11 1.13 -7.47
C ARG A 22 -2.88 1.23 -6.15
N PHE A 23 -2.20 1.68 -5.12
CA PHE A 23 -2.74 1.89 -3.78
C PHE A 23 -2.19 3.20 -3.24
N ALA A 24 -3.04 4.17 -2.98
CA ALA A 24 -2.64 5.38 -2.26
C ALA A 24 -2.79 5.15 -0.76
N VAL A 25 -1.80 5.56 0.03
CA VAL A 25 -1.80 5.47 1.49
C VAL A 25 -1.47 6.83 2.06
N ILE A 26 -2.30 7.31 2.98
CA ILE A 26 -1.98 8.51 3.75
C ILE A 26 -1.09 8.11 4.94
N ILE A 27 0.15 8.61 4.96
CA ILE A 27 1.10 8.46 6.07
C ILE A 27 1.42 9.85 6.62
N ASP A 28 1.12 10.10 7.89
CA ASP A 28 1.41 11.38 8.56
C ASP A 28 0.85 12.63 7.83
N GLY A 29 -0.22 12.46 7.06
CA GLY A 29 -0.81 13.53 6.24
C GLY A 29 -0.22 13.65 4.83
N GLU A 30 0.80 12.86 4.49
CA GLU A 30 1.34 12.76 3.13
C GLU A 30 0.72 11.57 2.38
N GLU A 31 0.34 11.78 1.12
CA GLU A 31 -0.13 10.70 0.25
C GLU A 31 1.06 9.98 -0.40
N VAL A 32 1.22 8.71 -0.04
CA VAL A 32 2.22 7.81 -0.60
C VAL A 32 1.53 6.82 -1.52
N VAL A 33 1.92 6.81 -2.78
CA VAL A 33 1.41 5.85 -3.75
C VAL A 33 2.30 4.61 -3.74
N LEU A 34 1.67 3.44 -3.66
CA LEU A 34 2.28 2.13 -3.87
C LEU A 34 1.72 1.54 -5.16
N GLU A 35 2.59 0.95 -5.96
CA GLU A 35 2.22 0.30 -7.22
C GLU A 35 2.53 -1.18 -7.13
N THR A 36 1.75 -1.99 -7.83
CA THR A 36 2.09 -3.40 -8.00
C THR A 36 3.06 -3.51 -9.16
N ASP A 37 4.20 -4.16 -8.90
CA ASP A 37 5.22 -4.46 -9.89
C ASP A 37 4.77 -5.58 -10.85
N GLU A 38 5.55 -5.85 -11.91
CA GLU A 38 5.25 -6.89 -12.90
C GLU A 38 5.26 -8.30 -12.27
N ASP A 39 6.08 -8.52 -11.24
CA ASP A 39 6.08 -9.74 -10.42
C ASP A 39 4.86 -9.86 -9.49
N GLY A 40 3.94 -8.87 -9.48
CA GLY A 40 2.71 -8.91 -8.70
C GLY A 40 2.85 -8.47 -7.24
N PHE A 41 4.03 -8.01 -6.83
CA PHE A 41 4.31 -7.49 -5.49
C PHE A 41 4.00 -6.00 -5.37
N VAL A 42 3.42 -5.59 -4.24
CA VAL A 42 3.17 -4.16 -3.96
C VAL A 42 4.46 -3.50 -3.48
N ARG A 43 4.85 -2.37 -4.06
CA ARG A 43 6.06 -1.61 -3.69
C ARG A 43 5.74 -0.12 -3.67
N ALA A 44 6.41 0.63 -2.80
CA ALA A 44 6.25 2.08 -2.80
C ALA A 44 6.80 2.68 -4.09
N ALA A 45 6.05 3.58 -4.71
CA ALA A 45 6.45 4.21 -5.96
C ALA A 45 7.66 5.12 -5.68
N LEU A 46 8.78 4.85 -6.36
CA LEU A 46 10.05 5.58 -6.19
C LEU A 46 9.97 7.04 -6.67
N ASN A 47 8.89 7.41 -7.35
CA ASN A 47 8.62 8.73 -7.88
C ASN A 47 7.94 9.68 -6.89
N SER A 48 7.45 9.20 -5.73
CA SER A 48 6.89 10.08 -4.72
C SER A 48 7.99 10.58 -3.79
N VAL A 49 8.18 11.90 -3.73
CA VAL A 49 9.17 12.58 -2.86
C VAL A 49 8.97 12.18 -1.39
N SER A 50 7.71 11.92 -1.01
CA SER A 50 7.33 11.42 0.30
C SER A 50 7.91 10.03 0.59
N THR A 51 8.08 9.16 -0.41
CA THR A 51 8.69 7.81 -0.26
C THR A 51 10.13 7.88 0.27
N PHE A 52 10.91 8.90 -0.09
CA PHE A 52 12.28 9.10 0.40
C PHE A 52 12.34 9.58 1.85
N ARG A 53 11.30 10.29 2.30
CA ARG A 53 11.21 10.84 3.65
C ARG A 53 10.78 9.79 4.68
N HIS A 54 10.09 8.75 4.21
CA HIS A 54 9.52 7.71 5.04
C HIS A 54 10.45 6.50 5.15
N ASN A 55 10.48 5.88 6.33
CA ASN A 55 11.32 4.72 6.59
C ASN A 55 10.94 3.55 5.66
N MET A 56 11.89 3.06 4.86
CA MET A 56 11.68 1.90 3.96
C MET A 56 11.11 0.67 4.69
N GLN A 57 11.45 0.45 5.97
CA GLN A 57 10.86 -0.63 6.75
C GLN A 57 9.35 -0.47 6.95
N LEU A 58 8.88 0.76 7.17
CA LEU A 58 7.45 1.03 7.33
C LEU A 58 6.73 0.82 6.01
N LEU A 59 7.28 1.33 4.91
CA LEU A 59 6.74 1.16 3.57
C LEU A 59 6.63 -0.32 3.18
N ASN A 60 7.65 -1.13 3.48
CA ASN A 60 7.60 -2.57 3.25
C ASN A 60 6.52 -3.27 4.09
N LYS A 61 6.31 -2.85 5.35
CA LYS A 61 5.22 -3.39 6.18
C LYS A 61 3.84 -3.00 5.64
N ILE A 62 3.69 -1.76 5.15
CA ILE A 62 2.47 -1.26 4.50
C ILE A 62 2.18 -2.07 3.25
N ALA A 63 3.17 -2.21 2.37
CA ALA A 63 3.08 -3.01 1.15
C ALA A 63 2.65 -4.45 1.44
N SER A 64 3.29 -5.11 2.41
CA SER A 64 2.95 -6.48 2.81
C SER A 64 1.53 -6.60 3.37
N ALA A 65 1.07 -5.63 4.16
CA ALA A 65 -0.30 -5.61 4.67
C ALA A 65 -1.35 -5.40 3.56
N ILE A 66 -1.05 -4.53 2.58
CA ILE A 66 -1.90 -4.32 1.40
C ILE A 66 -1.96 -5.58 0.55
N GLU A 67 -0.82 -6.23 0.32
CA GLU A 67 -0.77 -7.49 -0.43
C GLU A 67 -1.58 -8.59 0.26
N ASN A 68 -1.46 -8.72 1.58
CA ASN A 68 -2.26 -9.67 2.35
C ASN A 68 -3.76 -9.34 2.25
N TRP A 69 -4.13 -8.06 2.35
CA TRP A 69 -5.52 -7.64 2.13
C TRP A 69 -5.99 -7.98 0.71
N ARG A 70 -5.16 -7.72 -0.31
CA ARG A 70 -5.43 -8.06 -1.71
C ARG A 70 -5.65 -9.56 -1.88
N ARG A 71 -4.80 -10.42 -1.32
CA ARG A 71 -5.00 -11.88 -1.42
C ARG A 71 -6.30 -12.36 -0.76
N ASN A 72 -6.70 -11.73 0.34
CA ASN A 72 -7.92 -12.09 1.06
C ASN A 72 -9.21 -11.48 0.48
N ASN A 73 -9.12 -10.36 -0.25
CA ASN A 73 -10.27 -9.62 -0.77
C ASN A 73 -10.37 -9.60 -2.30
N SER A 74 -9.29 -9.93 -3.00
CA SER A 74 -9.29 -10.18 -4.43
C SER A 74 -9.66 -11.65 -4.61
N PRO A 75 -10.73 -11.98 -5.34
CA PRO A 75 -11.02 -13.35 -5.73
C PRO A 75 -9.89 -13.78 -6.67
N VAL A 76 -8.87 -14.43 -6.12
CA VAL A 76 -8.06 -15.32 -6.95
C VAL A 76 -9.01 -16.45 -7.30
N CYS A 77 -9.54 -16.42 -8.52
CA CYS A 77 -10.11 -17.62 -9.14
C CYS A 77 -9.12 -18.76 -8.91
N GLY A 78 -9.64 -19.89 -8.43
CA GLY A 78 -8.88 -21.12 -8.30
C GLY A 78 -8.32 -21.64 -9.62
#